data_AF-A0A6P8WNE2-F1
#
_entry.id   AF-A0A6P8WNE2-F1
#
_cell.length_a   1.000
_cell.length_b   1.000
_cell.length_c   1.000
_cell.angle_alpha   90.00
_cell.angle_beta   90.00
_cell.angle_gamma   90.00
#
_symmetry.space_group_name_H-M   'P 1'
#
loop_
_entity.id
_entity.type
_entity.pdbx_description
1 polymer ?
#
loop_
_entity_poly.entity_id
_entity_poly.type
_entity_poly.pdbx_seq_one_letter_code
_entity_poly.pdbx_strand_id
1 'polypeptide(L)'
;MTLATVVVKMKAIKQLLLGLIILFQLLQLGHGLECYACDSAEDAECATSPGQQLEVEECSVANDVCVTSITAGLTRRGCLRRLYPNAYCAEPCDRCSTSLCNRHVYPVDRLRCYQCSGADCIDVSQRPQLLLPCPVYNADDRCYTNVLHLSNTQRGCEHTNLPDGCPHVCLKCNYNGCNAELTVGESRCLQCTHNRLSPNPDCQRNQQPETEAEAEQKCALNNATVTQCVNKVMYGHRERCYTHLNTQTDVLQRGCSTTMGFFPTGELSECYGDNCNSQCQNIACATCNSTSDANCRGGNALSSKQCVDGTNACFSCEQDTLLRRGCADASFVPGGEGETCQLCRSGDNCNRWSVRTCYRCNSLESDEDCAQMLNPNAMSVSNCSHATELCVSTVISRLQMVHTVRGCAGEVPECTANDPYCVRCNGSLCNVAPTLWATQQEALQLQLQLRLATTPTRRQRQQQRQRQRSQWPMQLLDYLWPNLLSN
;
A
#
# COMPACT_ATOMS: atom_id res chain seq x y z
N MET A 1 -10.62 58.20 93.36
CA MET A 1 -10.98 58.61 91.97
C MET A 1 -12.21 59.50 92.05
N THR A 2 -12.10 60.75 91.62
CA THR A 2 -13.16 61.76 91.76
C THR A 2 -14.32 61.50 90.80
N LEU A 3 -15.57 61.74 91.23
CA LEU A 3 -16.80 61.56 90.45
C LEU A 3 -16.69 62.13 89.01
N ALA A 4 -15.99 63.26 88.86
CA ALA A 4 -15.74 63.91 87.58
C ALA A 4 -14.98 63.03 86.56
N THR A 5 -14.01 62.23 87.01
CA THR A 5 -13.23 61.34 86.12
C THR A 5 -14.04 60.13 85.63
N VAL A 6 -15.02 59.67 86.40
CA VAL A 6 -15.93 58.58 86.02
C VAL A 6 -16.94 59.06 84.97
N VAL A 7 -17.50 60.27 85.16
CA VAL A 7 -18.47 60.86 84.23
C VAL A 7 -17.85 61.13 82.85
N VAL A 8 -16.61 61.62 82.79
CA VAL A 8 -15.90 61.87 81.52
C VAL A 8 -15.60 60.57 80.78
N LYS A 9 -15.15 59.52 81.47
CA LYS A 9 -14.91 58.19 80.86
C LYS A 9 -16.20 57.54 80.35
N MET A 10 -17.31 57.65 81.08
CA MET A 10 -18.62 57.13 80.64
C MET A 10 -19.16 57.88 79.41
N LYS A 11 -18.91 59.20 79.31
CA LYS A 11 -19.29 60.00 78.14
C LYS A 11 -18.49 59.62 76.89
N ALA A 12 -17.19 59.38 77.04
CA ALA A 12 -16.32 58.91 75.96
C ALA A 12 -16.68 57.50 75.46
N ILE A 13 -17.03 56.58 76.36
CA ILE A 13 -17.48 55.22 76.01
C ILE A 13 -18.83 55.24 75.27
N LYS A 14 -19.78 56.08 75.70
CA LYS A 14 -21.05 56.26 74.99
C LYS A 14 -20.87 56.84 73.58
N GLN A 15 -19.96 57.78 73.41
CA GLN A 15 -19.64 58.38 72.10
C GLN A 15 -18.98 57.35 71.17
N LEU A 16 -18.07 56.52 71.69
CA LEU A 16 -17.43 55.44 70.92
C LEU A 16 -18.42 54.35 70.49
N LEU A 17 -19.32 53.94 71.40
CA LEU A 17 -20.40 52.98 71.10
C LEU A 17 -21.38 53.53 70.06
N LEU A 18 -21.76 54.81 70.16
CA LEU A 18 -22.64 55.44 69.17
C LEU A 18 -21.97 55.53 67.80
N GLY A 19 -20.66 55.85 67.76
CA GLY A 19 -19.86 55.84 66.53
C GLY A 19 -19.74 54.45 65.91
N LEU A 20 -19.54 53.40 66.72
CA LEU A 20 -19.54 52.00 66.27
C LEU A 20 -20.91 51.55 65.77
N ILE A 21 -22.02 51.96 66.40
CA ILE A 21 -23.38 51.65 65.93
C ILE A 21 -23.67 52.36 64.62
N ILE A 22 -23.28 53.63 64.46
CA ILE A 22 -23.44 54.36 63.18
C ILE A 22 -22.57 53.74 62.09
N LEU A 23 -21.33 53.34 62.40
CA LEU A 23 -20.45 52.63 61.47
C LEU A 23 -21.00 51.25 61.09
N PHE A 24 -21.58 50.52 62.05
CA PHE A 24 -22.23 49.24 61.81
C PHE A 24 -23.54 49.40 61.02
N GLN A 25 -24.30 50.47 61.25
CA GLN A 25 -25.48 50.81 60.43
C GLN A 25 -25.10 51.30 59.02
N LEU A 26 -23.96 51.99 58.86
CA LEU A 26 -23.40 52.35 57.55
C LEU A 26 -22.84 51.12 56.82
N LEU A 27 -22.31 50.13 57.54
CA LEU A 27 -21.90 48.81 56.99
C LEU A 27 -23.09 47.88 56.72
N GLN A 28 -24.29 48.20 57.22
CA GLN A 28 -25.53 47.46 56.97
C GLN A 28 -26.49 48.17 56.00
N LEU A 29 -26.01 49.16 55.24
CA LEU A 29 -26.67 49.56 53.99
C LEU A 29 -26.65 48.34 53.07
N GLY A 30 -27.78 47.62 53.06
CA GLY A 30 -27.93 46.32 52.41
C GLY A 30 -27.41 46.36 50.99
N HIS A 31 -26.51 45.43 50.66
CA HIS A 31 -26.13 45.18 49.29
C HIS A 31 -27.41 44.96 48.47
N GLY A 32 -27.64 45.82 47.48
CA GLY A 32 -28.71 45.62 46.51
C GLY A 32 -28.57 44.25 45.87
N LEU A 33 -29.70 43.61 45.57
CA LEU A 33 -29.68 42.36 44.82
C LEU A 33 -29.14 42.66 43.42
N GLU A 34 -28.08 41.99 43.00
CA GLU A 34 -27.51 42.11 41.65
C GLU A 34 -27.92 40.91 40.80
N CYS A 35 -28.32 41.12 39.56
CA CYS A 35 -28.71 40.05 38.65
C CYS A 35 -27.96 40.19 37.32
N TYR A 36 -27.65 39.07 36.67
CA TYR A 36 -27.26 39.12 35.27
C TYR A 36 -28.44 39.64 34.44
N ALA A 37 -28.16 40.55 33.51
CA ALA A 37 -29.14 41.21 32.66
C ALA A 37 -28.74 41.07 31.19
N CYS A 38 -29.56 40.37 30.40
CA CYS A 38 -29.31 40.18 28.97
C CYS A 38 -30.56 39.65 28.25
N ASP A 39 -30.58 39.81 26.92
CA ASP A 39 -31.55 39.20 26.02
C ASP A 39 -30.81 38.43 24.92
N SER A 40 -31.13 37.15 24.73
CA SER A 40 -30.52 36.32 23.69
C SER A 40 -30.90 36.70 22.26
N ALA A 41 -31.83 37.64 22.08
CA ALA A 41 -32.08 38.29 20.80
C ALA A 41 -30.93 39.22 20.38
N GLU A 42 -30.27 39.84 21.35
CA GLU A 42 -29.18 40.80 21.14
C GLU A 42 -27.82 40.14 21.31
N ASP A 43 -27.70 39.24 22.29
CA ASP A 43 -26.47 38.52 22.59
C ASP A 43 -26.74 37.04 22.88
N ALA A 44 -26.36 36.17 21.94
CA ALA A 44 -26.53 34.72 22.06
C ALA A 44 -25.83 34.13 23.31
N GLU A 45 -24.78 34.78 23.85
CA GLU A 45 -24.11 34.33 25.07
C GLU A 45 -25.02 34.32 26.29
N CYS A 46 -26.08 35.15 26.29
CA CYS A 46 -27.13 35.14 27.31
C CYS A 46 -27.78 33.75 27.49
N ALA A 47 -27.87 33.01 26.39
CA ALA A 47 -28.40 31.65 26.33
C ALA A 47 -27.31 30.57 26.46
N THR A 48 -26.13 30.77 25.87
CA THR A 48 -25.13 29.70 25.66
C THR A 48 -24.00 29.67 26.69
N SER A 49 -23.61 30.83 27.23
CA SER A 49 -22.43 30.97 28.11
C SER A 49 -22.70 31.90 29.29
N PRO A 50 -23.70 31.60 30.14
CA PRO A 50 -24.07 32.53 31.22
C PRO A 50 -22.96 32.63 32.28
N GLY A 51 -22.55 33.87 32.59
CA GLY A 51 -21.61 34.19 33.66
C GLY A 51 -20.19 34.59 33.23
N GLN A 52 -19.82 34.39 31.96
CA GLN A 52 -18.65 35.05 31.37
C GLN A 52 -19.18 36.26 30.58
N GLN A 53 -18.83 37.47 31.01
CA GLN A 53 -19.04 38.70 30.22
C GLN A 53 -20.48 39.21 30.04
N LEU A 54 -21.47 38.66 30.75
CA LEU A 54 -22.82 39.23 30.77
C LEU A 54 -22.90 40.50 31.63
N GLU A 55 -23.72 41.47 31.19
CA GLU A 55 -24.01 42.67 31.96
C GLU A 55 -24.71 42.32 33.29
N VAL A 56 -24.48 43.16 34.29
CA VAL A 56 -25.07 43.03 35.63
C VAL A 56 -25.88 44.28 35.92
N GLU A 57 -27.08 44.09 36.47
CA GLU A 57 -27.94 45.16 36.95
C GLU A 57 -28.21 45.03 38.45
N GLU A 58 -28.42 46.18 39.10
CA GLU A 58 -28.85 46.25 40.51
C GLU A 58 -30.38 46.39 40.59
N CYS A 59 -31.04 45.51 41.33
CA CYS A 59 -32.49 45.54 41.50
C CYS A 59 -32.90 46.65 42.48
N SER A 60 -33.63 47.65 41.97
CA SER A 60 -34.01 48.84 42.73
C SER A 60 -35.17 48.62 43.71
N VAL A 61 -35.89 47.50 43.59
CA VAL A 61 -37.07 47.19 44.41
C VAL A 61 -36.68 46.30 45.60
N ALA A 62 -37.10 46.68 46.80
CA ALA A 62 -36.88 45.85 47.98
C ALA A 62 -37.56 44.47 47.82
N ASN A 63 -36.83 43.41 48.17
CA ASN A 63 -37.26 42.01 48.01
C ASN A 63 -37.57 41.59 46.55
N ASP A 64 -36.94 42.23 45.57
CA ASP A 64 -36.94 41.70 44.19
C ASP A 64 -36.19 40.36 44.12
N VAL A 65 -36.29 39.68 42.98
CA VAL A 65 -35.59 38.42 42.70
C VAL A 65 -34.98 38.43 41.31
N CYS A 66 -33.88 37.72 41.12
CA CYS A 66 -33.36 37.48 39.79
C CYS A 66 -34.24 36.46 39.07
N VAL A 67 -34.40 36.65 37.77
CA VAL A 67 -35.18 35.78 36.91
C VAL A 67 -34.36 35.37 35.69
N THR A 68 -34.57 34.13 35.25
CA THR A 68 -34.22 33.66 33.91
C THR A 68 -35.49 33.13 33.26
N SER A 69 -35.91 33.71 32.15
CA SER A 69 -37.16 33.32 31.48
C SER A 69 -36.92 33.01 30.02
N ILE A 70 -37.84 32.22 29.45
CA ILE A 70 -37.84 31.91 28.03
C ILE A 70 -39.10 32.46 27.41
N THR A 71 -38.95 33.23 26.35
CA THR A 71 -40.08 33.80 25.60
C THR A 71 -39.81 33.64 24.12
N ALA A 72 -40.67 32.92 23.41
CA ALA A 72 -40.48 32.56 22.01
C ALA A 72 -39.11 31.91 21.72
N GLY A 73 -38.63 31.06 22.65
CA GLY A 73 -37.34 30.38 22.56
C GLY A 73 -36.12 31.23 22.95
N LEU A 74 -36.29 32.53 23.17
CA LEU A 74 -35.22 33.45 23.56
C LEU A 74 -35.08 33.52 25.09
N THR A 75 -33.85 33.55 25.58
CA THR A 75 -33.51 33.62 27.00
C THR A 75 -33.39 35.08 27.43
N ARG A 76 -34.08 35.45 28.52
CA ARG A 76 -33.96 36.75 29.17
C ARG A 76 -33.55 36.60 30.61
N ARG A 77 -32.62 37.45 31.04
CA ARG A 77 -32.13 37.50 32.43
C ARG A 77 -32.25 38.91 32.97
N GLY A 78 -32.56 39.04 34.25
CA GLY A 78 -32.62 40.33 34.94
C GLY A 78 -33.35 40.24 36.27
N CYS A 79 -33.70 41.39 36.83
CA CYS A 79 -34.57 41.58 37.97
C CYS A 79 -36.03 41.38 37.56
N LEU A 80 -36.80 40.64 38.37
CA LEU A 80 -38.18 40.31 38.07
C LEU A 80 -39.04 41.55 37.84
N ARG A 81 -38.93 42.59 38.68
CA ARG A 81 -39.75 43.81 38.53
C ARG A 81 -39.41 44.65 37.31
N ARG A 82 -38.18 44.55 36.81
CA ARG A 82 -37.76 45.25 35.59
C ARG A 82 -38.26 44.54 34.34
N LEU A 83 -38.09 43.21 34.26
CA LEU A 83 -38.54 42.41 33.12
C LEU A 83 -40.06 42.22 33.08
N TYR A 84 -40.68 42.07 34.26
CA TYR A 84 -42.11 41.82 34.42
C TYR A 84 -42.68 42.77 35.48
N PRO A 85 -43.11 43.98 35.11
CA PRO A 85 -43.61 44.98 36.07
C PRO A 85 -44.77 44.50 36.95
N ASN A 86 -45.60 43.58 36.45
CA ASN A 86 -46.68 42.92 37.18
C ASN A 86 -46.20 41.80 38.14
N ALA A 87 -44.89 41.54 38.24
CA ALA A 87 -44.25 40.41 38.93
C ALA A 87 -44.73 39.02 38.48
N TYR A 88 -45.37 38.94 37.32
CA TYR A 88 -45.81 37.69 36.74
C TYR A 88 -44.87 37.29 35.61
N CYS A 89 -43.98 36.35 35.91
CA CYS A 89 -43.15 35.67 34.93
C CYS A 89 -43.81 34.34 34.59
N ALA A 90 -44.24 34.18 33.33
CA ALA A 90 -44.87 32.97 32.82
C ALA A 90 -43.82 31.88 32.55
N GLU A 91 -44.17 30.62 32.81
CA GLU A 91 -43.30 29.48 32.53
C GLU A 91 -42.99 29.33 31.02
N PRO A 92 -41.76 28.93 30.63
CA PRO A 92 -40.64 28.52 31.50
C PRO A 92 -39.91 29.71 32.14
N CYS A 93 -39.89 29.75 33.48
CA CYS A 93 -39.28 30.82 34.25
C CYS A 93 -38.63 30.33 35.56
N ASP A 94 -37.33 30.57 35.73
CA ASP A 94 -36.60 30.30 36.98
C ASP A 94 -36.34 31.57 37.78
N ARG A 95 -36.40 31.47 39.11
CA ARG A 95 -36.28 32.60 40.03
C ARG A 95 -35.34 32.26 41.18
N CYS A 96 -34.52 33.22 41.58
CA CYS A 96 -33.59 33.06 42.68
C CYS A 96 -33.30 34.38 43.40
N SER A 97 -32.96 34.33 44.68
CA SER A 97 -32.97 35.48 45.60
C SER A 97 -31.60 35.93 46.10
N THR A 98 -30.51 35.34 45.60
CA THR A 98 -29.14 35.74 45.94
C THR A 98 -28.48 36.45 44.76
N SER A 99 -27.55 37.38 45.01
CA SER A 99 -26.89 38.10 43.92
C SER A 99 -26.23 37.15 42.92
N LEU A 100 -26.37 37.46 41.63
CA LEU A 100 -25.78 36.75 40.47
C LEU A 100 -26.17 35.26 40.39
N CYS A 101 -27.29 34.88 40.98
CA CYS A 101 -27.75 33.49 41.00
C CYS A 101 -28.27 32.99 39.65
N ASN A 102 -28.76 33.89 38.80
CA ASN A 102 -29.32 33.58 37.49
C ASN A 102 -28.23 33.35 36.43
N ARG A 103 -27.17 32.61 36.78
CA ARG A 103 -25.97 32.37 35.96
C ARG A 103 -25.92 31.01 35.28
N HIS A 104 -26.94 30.19 35.47
CA HIS A 104 -26.97 28.82 34.96
C HIS A 104 -27.64 28.78 33.59
N VAL A 105 -27.25 27.80 32.75
CA VAL A 105 -27.98 27.52 31.51
C VAL A 105 -29.40 27.09 31.88
N TYR A 106 -30.39 27.74 31.26
CA TYR A 106 -31.80 27.51 31.51
C TYR A 106 -32.51 27.20 30.18
N PRO A 107 -33.36 26.16 30.13
CA PRO A 107 -33.61 25.18 31.20
C PRO A 107 -32.39 24.27 31.43
N VAL A 108 -32.38 23.52 32.53
CA VAL A 108 -31.21 22.70 32.92
C VAL A 108 -30.91 21.60 31.90
N ASP A 109 -31.94 21.08 31.26
CA ASP A 109 -31.93 20.05 30.22
C ASP A 109 -31.83 20.61 28.79
N ARG A 110 -31.52 21.90 28.63
CA ARG A 110 -31.34 22.53 27.33
C ARG A 110 -30.32 21.75 26.48
N LEU A 111 -30.77 21.32 25.29
CA LEU A 111 -29.97 20.55 24.36
C LEU A 111 -28.65 21.24 24.04
N ARG A 112 -27.57 20.45 24.04
CA ARG A 112 -26.23 20.89 23.65
C ARG A 112 -25.78 20.18 22.39
N CYS A 113 -25.37 20.94 21.40
CA CYS A 113 -24.90 20.43 20.13
C CYS A 113 -23.51 20.96 19.84
N TYR A 114 -22.72 20.22 19.07
CA TYR A 114 -21.56 20.82 18.42
C TYR A 114 -22.06 21.87 17.44
N GLN A 115 -21.57 23.10 17.58
CA GLN A 115 -22.00 24.25 16.77
C GLN A 115 -20.78 24.88 16.11
N CYS A 116 -20.62 24.68 14.80
CA CYS A 116 -19.48 25.20 14.04
C CYS A 116 -19.69 25.06 12.52
N SER A 117 -18.83 25.70 11.71
CA SER A 117 -18.79 25.52 10.25
C SER A 117 -17.34 25.44 9.73
N GLY A 118 -17.12 24.70 8.64
CA GLY A 118 -15.82 24.61 7.94
C GLY A 118 -15.08 23.28 8.10
N ALA A 119 -13.79 23.27 7.77
CA ALA A 119 -12.93 22.07 7.85
C ALA A 119 -12.73 21.59 9.30
N ASP A 120 -12.69 22.56 10.20
CA ASP A 120 -12.56 22.40 11.63
C ASP A 120 -13.74 21.67 12.31
N CYS A 121 -14.84 21.48 11.58
CA CYS A 121 -16.03 20.77 12.04
C CYS A 121 -16.11 19.33 11.56
N ILE A 122 -15.14 18.88 10.75
CA ILE A 122 -15.11 17.50 10.27
C ILE A 122 -14.93 16.55 11.45
N ASP A 123 -13.94 16.84 12.30
CA ASP A 123 -13.67 16.14 13.55
C ASP A 123 -13.76 17.11 14.73
N VAL A 124 -14.71 16.83 15.62
CA VAL A 124 -14.96 17.62 16.85
C VAL A 124 -14.56 16.86 18.12
N SER A 125 -13.97 15.66 18.00
CA SER A 125 -13.62 14.78 19.12
C SER A 125 -12.68 15.46 20.13
N GLN A 126 -11.77 16.32 19.66
CA GLN A 126 -10.83 17.09 20.47
C GLN A 126 -11.27 18.56 20.67
N ARG A 127 -12.55 18.88 20.43
CA ARG A 127 -13.07 20.25 20.46
C ARG A 127 -14.28 20.43 21.39
N PRO A 128 -14.17 20.09 22.68
CA PRO A 128 -15.29 20.17 23.62
C PRO A 128 -15.86 21.59 23.78
N GLN A 129 -15.06 22.63 23.51
CA GLN A 129 -15.51 24.02 23.52
C GLN A 129 -16.58 24.36 22.47
N LEU A 130 -16.73 23.53 21.44
CA LEU A 130 -17.76 23.70 20.41
C LEU A 130 -19.11 23.08 20.81
N LEU A 131 -19.15 22.32 21.92
CA LEU A 131 -20.37 21.73 22.45
C LEU A 131 -21.14 22.76 23.29
N LEU A 132 -21.99 23.53 22.62
CA LEU A 132 -22.68 24.67 23.20
C LEU A 132 -24.19 24.39 23.35
N PRO A 133 -24.88 24.98 24.35
CA PRO A 133 -26.33 24.97 24.41
C PRO A 133 -26.95 25.60 23.15
N CYS A 134 -28.09 25.10 22.69
CA CYS A 134 -28.77 25.67 21.53
C CYS A 134 -29.27 27.10 21.83
N PRO A 135 -28.86 28.13 21.07
CA PRO A 135 -29.21 29.54 21.35
C PRO A 135 -30.71 29.83 21.39
N VAL A 136 -31.51 29.14 20.59
CA VAL A 136 -32.97 29.14 20.67
C VAL A 136 -33.43 27.89 21.40
N TYR A 137 -34.19 28.05 22.48
CA TYR A 137 -34.77 26.92 23.20
C TYR A 137 -36.01 26.38 22.48
N ASN A 138 -35.99 25.08 22.21
CA ASN A 138 -37.16 24.30 21.85
C ASN A 138 -37.04 22.93 22.55
N ALA A 139 -38.13 22.47 23.17
CA ALA A 139 -38.13 21.19 23.89
C ALA A 139 -37.92 19.99 22.94
N ASP A 140 -38.32 20.13 21.67
CA ASP A 140 -38.19 19.13 20.61
C ASP A 140 -37.02 19.45 19.67
N ASP A 141 -36.06 20.28 20.10
CA ASP A 141 -34.90 20.62 19.26
C ASP A 141 -34.03 19.39 18.96
N ARG A 142 -33.28 19.47 17.86
CA ARG A 142 -32.37 18.41 17.42
C ARG A 142 -31.04 19.02 17.02
N CYS A 143 -29.96 18.31 17.31
CA CYS A 143 -28.68 18.62 16.69
C CYS A 143 -28.72 18.17 15.24
N TYR A 144 -28.07 18.93 14.36
CA TYR A 144 -27.84 18.51 12.99
C TYR A 144 -26.35 18.46 12.64
N THR A 145 -26.04 17.66 11.63
CA THR A 145 -24.77 17.62 10.91
C THR A 145 -25.05 17.70 9.43
N ASN A 146 -24.50 18.70 8.74
CA ASN A 146 -24.66 18.93 7.31
C ASN A 146 -23.27 18.87 6.64
N VAL A 147 -23.07 17.89 5.77
CA VAL A 147 -21.80 17.72 5.03
C VAL A 147 -21.93 18.45 3.69
N LEU A 148 -21.36 19.64 3.59
CA LEU A 148 -21.42 20.47 2.37
C LEU A 148 -20.37 20.02 1.34
N HIS A 149 -19.18 19.66 1.81
CA HIS A 149 -18.05 19.23 1.00
C HIS A 149 -17.08 18.37 1.83
N LEU A 150 -16.10 17.71 1.20
CA LEU A 150 -15.04 16.92 1.85
C LEU A 150 -14.19 17.74 2.85
N SER A 151 -14.26 19.07 2.74
CA SER A 151 -13.52 20.03 3.54
C SER A 151 -14.44 20.98 4.32
N ASN A 152 -15.75 20.75 4.29
CA ASN A 152 -16.70 21.66 4.91
C ASN A 152 -17.89 20.90 5.50
N THR A 153 -17.94 20.90 6.83
CA THR A 153 -19.06 20.39 7.61
C THR A 153 -19.65 21.53 8.42
N GLN A 154 -20.97 21.55 8.51
CA GLN A 154 -21.70 22.46 9.38
C GLN A 154 -22.45 21.65 10.43
N ARG A 155 -22.32 22.05 11.69
CA ARG A 155 -23.03 21.44 12.81
C ARG A 155 -23.78 22.52 13.58
N GLY A 156 -24.95 22.19 14.09
CA GLY A 156 -25.77 23.19 14.77
C GLY A 156 -27.03 22.61 15.41
N CYS A 157 -27.93 23.51 15.78
CA CYS A 157 -29.24 23.19 16.34
C CYS A 157 -30.32 23.51 15.31
N GLU A 158 -31.26 22.59 15.15
CA GLU A 158 -32.25 22.63 14.08
C GLU A 158 -33.10 23.92 14.11
N HIS A 159 -33.58 24.32 15.29
CA HIS A 159 -34.42 25.51 15.43
C HIS A 159 -33.63 26.82 15.50
N THR A 160 -32.30 26.76 15.57
CA THR A 160 -31.46 27.96 15.65
C THR A 160 -30.89 28.33 14.30
N ASN A 161 -30.17 27.41 13.64
CA ASN A 161 -29.29 27.75 12.53
C ASN A 161 -29.27 26.70 11.41
N LEU A 162 -30.33 25.91 11.27
CA LEU A 162 -30.48 25.01 10.14
C LEU A 162 -30.55 25.81 8.82
N PRO A 163 -29.65 25.58 7.86
CA PRO A 163 -29.68 26.28 6.58
C PRO A 163 -30.81 25.74 5.68
N ASP A 164 -31.44 26.63 4.89
CA ASP A 164 -32.51 26.28 3.94
C ASP A 164 -32.09 25.20 2.92
N GLY A 165 -30.78 25.14 2.61
CA GLY A 165 -30.15 24.15 1.72
C GLY A 165 -29.85 22.80 2.36
N CYS A 166 -30.56 22.42 3.43
CA CYS A 166 -30.42 21.14 4.14
C CYS A 166 -31.47 20.07 3.72
N PRO A 167 -31.74 19.77 2.42
CA PRO A 167 -32.57 18.64 2.07
C PRO A 167 -31.72 17.37 1.81
N HIS A 168 -32.14 16.26 2.42
CA HIS A 168 -31.71 14.86 2.19
C HIS A 168 -30.40 14.31 2.82
N VAL A 169 -29.42 15.12 3.26
CA VAL A 169 -28.15 14.60 3.86
C VAL A 169 -27.80 15.23 5.22
N CYS A 170 -28.77 15.84 5.90
CA CYS A 170 -28.56 16.33 7.25
C CYS A 170 -28.92 15.26 8.27
N LEU A 171 -27.93 14.82 9.04
CA LEU A 171 -28.10 13.84 10.09
C LEU A 171 -28.60 14.55 11.32
N LYS A 172 -29.71 14.08 11.88
CA LYS A 172 -30.34 14.68 13.05
C LYS A 172 -30.38 13.71 14.21
N CYS A 173 -30.22 14.22 15.41
CA CYS A 173 -30.24 13.45 16.65
C CYS A 173 -30.64 14.37 17.81
N ASN A 174 -31.14 13.80 18.90
CA ASN A 174 -31.86 14.51 19.95
C ASN A 174 -31.29 14.28 21.36
N TYR A 175 -29.97 14.10 21.48
CA TYR A 175 -29.29 14.01 22.77
C TYR A 175 -28.00 14.85 22.76
N ASN A 176 -27.51 15.21 23.95
CA ASN A 176 -26.36 16.10 24.08
C ASN A 176 -25.13 15.56 23.34
N GLY A 177 -24.56 16.37 22.46
CA GLY A 177 -23.34 16.04 21.71
C GLY A 177 -23.50 14.92 20.68
N CYS A 178 -24.73 14.53 20.34
CA CYS A 178 -24.99 13.42 19.41
C CYS A 178 -24.46 13.65 17.99
N ASN A 179 -24.23 14.90 17.63
CA ASN A 179 -23.63 15.30 16.36
C ASN A 179 -22.09 15.39 16.45
N ALA A 180 -21.44 14.46 17.16
CA ALA A 180 -19.97 14.40 17.29
C ALA A 180 -19.27 13.57 16.21
N GLU A 181 -20.02 12.70 15.54
CA GLU A 181 -19.48 11.68 14.64
C GLU A 181 -18.67 12.27 13.48
N LEU A 182 -17.58 11.60 13.10
CA LEU A 182 -16.66 12.07 12.04
C LEU A 182 -17.40 12.15 10.71
N THR A 183 -17.40 13.31 10.06
CA THR A 183 -18.19 13.49 8.83
C THR A 183 -17.48 13.11 7.54
N VAL A 184 -16.16 12.95 7.58
CA VAL A 184 -15.36 12.54 6.43
C VAL A 184 -14.40 11.46 6.93
N GLY A 185 -14.71 10.22 6.59
CA GLY A 185 -13.85 9.07 6.85
C GLY A 185 -12.87 8.84 5.70
N GLU A 186 -11.92 7.96 5.94
CA GLU A 186 -11.03 7.42 4.91
C GLU A 186 -11.34 5.94 4.73
N SER A 187 -11.42 5.49 3.47
CA SER A 187 -11.39 4.06 3.15
C SER A 187 -10.23 3.78 2.22
N ARG A 188 -9.48 2.72 2.51
CA ARG A 188 -8.28 2.35 1.77
C ARG A 188 -8.59 1.29 0.74
N CYS A 189 -8.10 1.45 -0.47
CA CYS A 189 -8.21 0.42 -1.50
C CYS A 189 -6.84 0.04 -2.03
N LEU A 190 -6.75 -1.20 -2.50
CA LEU A 190 -5.59 -1.67 -3.23
C LEU A 190 -5.48 -0.91 -4.56
N GLN A 191 -4.32 -0.32 -4.85
CA GLN A 191 -4.05 0.35 -6.11
C GLN A 191 -2.87 -0.32 -6.83
N CYS A 192 -3.13 -0.82 -8.03
CA CYS A 192 -2.11 -1.46 -8.84
C CYS A 192 -2.58 -1.61 -10.29
N THR A 193 -1.63 -1.90 -11.18
CA THR A 193 -1.91 -2.25 -12.57
C THR A 193 -0.97 -3.37 -13.00
N HIS A 194 -1.53 -4.45 -13.54
CA HIS A 194 -0.82 -5.49 -14.27
C HIS A 194 -1.16 -5.37 -15.75
N ASN A 195 -0.17 -5.48 -16.62
CA ASN A 195 -0.38 -5.73 -18.04
C ASN A 195 0.76 -6.56 -18.63
N ARG A 196 0.56 -7.10 -19.83
CA ARG A 196 1.56 -7.94 -20.51
C ARG A 196 2.94 -7.29 -20.71
N LEU A 197 2.99 -5.98 -20.92
CA LEU A 197 4.24 -5.24 -21.20
C LEU A 197 4.95 -4.78 -19.93
N SER A 198 4.21 -4.65 -18.82
CA SER A 198 4.71 -4.32 -17.49
C SER A 198 4.02 -5.25 -16.48
N PRO A 199 4.48 -6.52 -16.40
CA PRO A 199 3.89 -7.49 -15.50
C PRO A 199 4.02 -7.03 -14.06
N ASN A 200 2.88 -6.96 -13.36
CA ASN A 200 2.82 -6.74 -11.93
C ASN A 200 2.11 -7.95 -11.30
N PRO A 201 2.86 -9.04 -11.00
CA PRO A 201 2.30 -10.24 -10.39
C PRO A 201 1.57 -9.94 -9.08
N ASP A 202 1.88 -8.80 -8.47
CA ASP A 202 1.41 -8.41 -7.16
C ASP A 202 0.00 -7.84 -7.22
N CYS A 203 -0.34 -7.19 -8.33
CA CYS A 203 -1.69 -6.76 -8.60
C CYS A 203 -2.69 -7.91 -8.79
N GLN A 204 -2.20 -9.10 -9.12
CA GLN A 204 -3.00 -10.31 -9.30
C GLN A 204 -3.22 -11.10 -8.00
N ARG A 205 -2.53 -10.72 -6.91
CA ARG A 205 -2.55 -11.40 -5.60
C ARG A 205 -3.57 -10.80 -4.61
N ASN A 206 -3.79 -11.51 -3.49
CA ASN A 206 -4.56 -11.04 -2.33
C ASN A 206 -3.72 -10.29 -1.31
N GLN A 207 -4.36 -9.32 -0.66
CA GLN A 207 -3.80 -8.38 0.29
C GLN A 207 -4.61 -8.36 1.56
N GLN A 208 -4.38 -9.35 2.41
CA GLN A 208 -4.75 -9.23 3.81
C GLN A 208 -3.50 -8.96 4.66
N PRO A 209 -3.57 -8.00 5.60
CA PRO A 209 -2.57 -7.87 6.64
C PRO A 209 -2.68 -9.05 7.60
N GLU A 210 -1.53 -9.58 7.99
CA GLU A 210 -1.38 -10.65 8.97
C GLU A 210 -2.11 -10.28 10.27
N THR A 211 -3.07 -11.10 10.69
CA THR A 211 -3.54 -11.13 12.08
C THR A 211 -3.25 -12.52 12.64
N GLU A 212 -2.60 -12.53 13.81
CA GLU A 212 -1.87 -13.68 14.39
C GLU A 212 -2.76 -14.82 14.94
N ALA A 213 -3.89 -15.17 14.31
CA ALA A 213 -4.76 -16.23 14.82
C ALA A 213 -5.25 -17.29 13.81
N GLU A 214 -5.01 -17.14 12.50
CA GLU A 214 -5.32 -18.19 11.52
C GLU A 214 -4.19 -18.26 10.47
N ALA A 215 -3.21 -19.12 10.72
CA ALA A 215 -1.93 -19.18 9.98
C ALA A 215 -1.99 -19.90 8.62
N GLU A 216 -3.15 -20.01 7.98
CA GLU A 216 -3.24 -20.61 6.65
C GLU A 216 -4.27 -19.84 5.84
N GLN A 217 -3.84 -18.97 4.90
CA GLN A 217 -4.39 -18.88 3.52
C GLN A 217 -4.24 -17.51 2.84
N LYS A 218 -3.95 -17.61 1.53
CA LYS A 218 -4.19 -16.65 0.42
C LYS A 218 -3.14 -15.55 0.19
N CYS A 219 -2.26 -15.85 -0.78
CA CYS A 219 -1.60 -14.94 -1.71
C CYS A 219 -0.88 -13.70 -1.11
N ALA A 220 -0.12 -13.78 0.00
CA ALA A 220 0.55 -12.62 0.63
C ALA A 220 1.42 -11.76 -0.32
N LEU A 221 1.39 -10.43 -0.16
CA LEU A 221 2.40 -9.50 -0.72
C LEU A 221 3.32 -9.00 0.38
N ASN A 222 4.51 -8.62 -0.04
CA ASN A 222 5.40 -7.78 0.73
C ASN A 222 5.02 -6.31 0.46
N ASN A 223 5.04 -5.44 1.47
CA ASN A 223 4.61 -4.03 1.40
C ASN A 223 5.36 -3.14 0.36
N ALA A 224 6.28 -3.71 -0.43
CA ALA A 224 7.19 -3.00 -1.31
C ALA A 224 6.66 -2.70 -2.73
N THR A 225 5.63 -3.41 -3.21
CA THR A 225 5.24 -3.41 -4.64
C THR A 225 3.81 -2.92 -4.93
N VAL A 226 3.09 -2.57 -3.87
CA VAL A 226 1.66 -2.31 -3.91
C VAL A 226 1.38 -0.96 -3.28
N THR A 227 0.77 -0.07 -4.05
CA THR A 227 0.35 1.23 -3.53
C THR A 227 -1.09 1.15 -3.03
N GLN A 228 -1.41 1.95 -2.01
CA GLN A 228 -2.78 2.14 -1.56
C GLN A 228 -3.27 3.48 -2.07
N CYS A 229 -4.54 3.52 -2.48
CA CYS A 229 -5.25 4.78 -2.63
C CYS A 229 -6.23 4.96 -1.47
N VAL A 230 -6.61 6.22 -1.22
CA VAL A 230 -7.53 6.58 -0.15
C VAL A 230 -8.76 7.26 -0.75
N ASN A 231 -9.91 6.66 -0.52
CA ASN A 231 -11.21 7.29 -0.73
C ASN A 231 -11.53 8.17 0.48
N LYS A 232 -11.83 9.45 0.24
CA LYS A 232 -12.45 10.30 1.26
C LYS A 232 -13.96 10.08 1.19
N VAL A 233 -14.52 9.50 2.25
CA VAL A 233 -15.92 9.08 2.29
C VAL A 233 -16.69 10.06 3.14
N MET A 234 -17.60 10.82 2.52
CA MET A 234 -18.53 11.64 3.28
C MET A 234 -19.46 10.76 4.08
N TYR A 235 -19.84 11.21 5.28
CA TYR A 235 -20.78 10.49 6.11
C TYR A 235 -22.11 10.30 5.38
N GLY A 236 -22.62 9.06 5.41
CA GLY A 236 -23.82 8.67 4.66
C GLY A 236 -23.58 8.33 3.19
N HIS A 237 -22.41 8.66 2.63
CA HIS A 237 -21.98 8.21 1.32
C HIS A 237 -21.13 6.94 1.42
N ARG A 238 -21.04 6.20 0.32
CA ARG A 238 -20.21 4.99 0.22
C ARG A 238 -19.33 5.08 -1.00
N GLU A 239 -18.05 5.33 -0.78
CA GLU A 239 -17.04 5.09 -1.79
C GLU A 239 -16.73 3.60 -1.89
N ARG A 240 -16.16 3.19 -3.02
CA ARG A 240 -15.94 1.79 -3.37
C ARG A 240 -14.49 1.58 -3.77
N CYS A 241 -14.02 0.35 -3.59
CA CYS A 241 -12.83 -0.10 -4.28
C CYS A 241 -13.24 -0.83 -5.55
N TYR A 242 -12.48 -0.66 -6.63
CA TYR A 242 -12.75 -1.33 -7.90
C TYR A 242 -11.66 -2.35 -8.25
N THR A 243 -12.04 -3.34 -9.04
CA THR A 243 -11.18 -4.27 -9.78
C THR A 243 -11.70 -4.35 -11.21
N HIS A 244 -10.88 -3.95 -12.17
CA HIS A 244 -11.17 -4.03 -13.59
C HIS A 244 -10.27 -5.08 -14.25
N LEU A 245 -10.87 -6.03 -14.96
CA LEU A 245 -10.17 -7.09 -15.67
C LEU A 245 -10.55 -7.06 -17.15
N ASN A 246 -9.57 -6.87 -18.02
CA ASN A 246 -9.74 -6.99 -19.47
C ASN A 246 -8.92 -8.17 -19.98
N THR A 247 -9.59 -9.28 -20.26
CA THR A 247 -8.96 -10.53 -20.74
C THR A 247 -8.46 -10.44 -22.18
N GLN A 248 -8.95 -9.49 -22.98
CA GLN A 248 -8.49 -9.28 -24.36
C GLN A 248 -7.11 -8.60 -24.39
N THR A 249 -6.89 -7.67 -23.48
CA THR A 249 -5.65 -6.89 -23.39
C THR A 249 -4.70 -7.36 -22.28
N ASP A 250 -5.13 -8.34 -21.48
CA ASP A 250 -4.42 -8.86 -20.31
C ASP A 250 -4.12 -7.76 -19.27
N VAL A 251 -5.05 -6.82 -19.13
CA VAL A 251 -4.96 -5.70 -18.19
C VAL A 251 -5.80 -6.00 -16.96
N LEU A 252 -5.18 -5.93 -15.78
CA LEU A 252 -5.86 -5.94 -14.48
C LEU A 252 -5.53 -4.63 -13.76
N GLN A 253 -6.55 -3.89 -13.35
CA GLN A 253 -6.40 -2.62 -12.63
C GLN A 253 -7.23 -2.64 -11.36
N ARG A 254 -6.64 -2.17 -10.27
CA ARG A 254 -7.33 -2.01 -8.99
C ARG A 254 -7.14 -0.59 -8.49
N GLY A 255 -8.13 -0.07 -7.79
CA GLY A 255 -8.01 1.27 -7.21
C GLY A 255 -9.28 1.73 -6.51
N CYS A 256 -9.33 3.03 -6.29
CA CYS A 256 -10.40 3.74 -5.61
C CYS A 256 -11.43 4.22 -6.62
N SER A 257 -12.72 4.19 -6.25
CA SER A 257 -13.82 4.76 -7.05
C SER A 257 -13.55 6.21 -7.45
N THR A 258 -12.95 6.99 -6.54
CA THR A 258 -12.58 8.40 -6.76
C THR A 258 -11.55 8.62 -7.86
N THR A 259 -10.72 7.62 -8.17
CA THR A 259 -9.70 7.67 -9.24
C THR A 259 -10.02 6.72 -10.38
N MET A 260 -11.23 6.17 -10.43
CA MET A 260 -11.61 5.16 -11.40
C MET A 260 -11.64 5.75 -12.81
N GLY A 261 -10.94 5.10 -13.74
CA GLY A 261 -10.98 5.45 -15.16
C GLY A 261 -12.27 5.03 -15.85
N PHE A 262 -12.40 5.38 -17.12
CA PHE A 262 -13.49 4.88 -17.97
C PHE A 262 -13.10 3.53 -18.57
N PHE A 263 -13.86 2.49 -18.27
CA PHE A 263 -13.63 1.12 -18.73
C PHE A 263 -14.75 0.64 -19.67
N PRO A 264 -14.64 0.87 -20.99
CA PRO A 264 -15.70 0.49 -21.94
C PRO A 264 -15.80 -1.01 -22.20
N THR A 265 -14.76 -1.77 -21.90
CA THR A 265 -14.66 -3.21 -22.13
C THR A 265 -13.99 -3.90 -20.94
N GLY A 266 -14.21 -5.21 -20.80
CA GLY A 266 -13.76 -5.99 -19.65
C GLY A 266 -14.82 -6.11 -18.56
N GLU A 267 -14.45 -6.77 -17.47
CA GLU A 267 -15.28 -6.97 -16.29
C GLU A 267 -14.89 -5.97 -15.20
N LEU A 268 -15.88 -5.33 -14.57
CA LEU A 268 -15.69 -4.39 -13.47
C LEU A 268 -16.39 -4.94 -12.22
N SER A 269 -15.63 -5.14 -11.16
CA SER A 269 -16.12 -5.54 -9.84
C SER A 269 -15.88 -4.41 -8.83
N GLU A 270 -16.87 -4.15 -8.00
CA GLU A 270 -16.82 -3.12 -6.96
C GLU A 270 -17.18 -3.70 -5.60
N CYS A 271 -16.54 -3.22 -4.55
CA CYS A 271 -16.78 -3.66 -3.18
C CYS A 271 -16.67 -2.51 -2.18
N TYR A 272 -17.12 -2.77 -0.94
CA TYR A 272 -17.08 -1.84 0.18
C TYR A 272 -16.17 -2.35 1.29
N GLY A 273 -15.53 -1.42 2.00
CA GLY A 273 -14.65 -1.72 3.12
C GLY A 273 -13.17 -1.65 2.75
N ASP A 274 -12.33 -1.59 3.78
CA ASP A 274 -10.90 -1.40 3.59
C ASP A 274 -10.25 -2.61 2.92
N ASN A 275 -9.49 -2.33 1.87
CA ASN A 275 -8.80 -3.30 1.03
C ASN A 275 -9.73 -4.43 0.57
N CYS A 276 -11.04 -4.17 0.37
CA CYS A 276 -11.99 -5.19 -0.03
C CYS A 276 -11.70 -5.74 -1.44
N ASN A 277 -11.03 -4.94 -2.28
CA ASN A 277 -10.63 -5.30 -3.63
C ASN A 277 -9.33 -6.10 -3.62
N SER A 278 -9.14 -6.96 -2.64
CA SER A 278 -7.95 -7.77 -2.44
C SER A 278 -8.12 -9.20 -2.93
N GLN A 279 -9.25 -9.64 -3.50
CA GLN A 279 -9.40 -11.07 -3.82
C GLN A 279 -8.41 -11.56 -4.92
N CYS A 280 -7.86 -12.78 -4.78
CA CYS A 280 -6.99 -13.39 -5.82
C CYS A 280 -7.82 -13.65 -7.09
N GLN A 281 -7.22 -13.51 -8.28
CA GLN A 281 -7.88 -13.89 -9.53
C GLN A 281 -7.75 -15.40 -9.77
N ASN A 282 -8.81 -16.04 -10.24
CA ASN A 282 -8.78 -17.46 -10.63
C ASN A 282 -8.01 -17.61 -11.95
N ILE A 283 -6.81 -18.19 -11.88
CA ILE A 283 -5.99 -18.48 -13.07
C ILE A 283 -6.33 -19.86 -13.63
N ALA A 284 -6.42 -19.97 -14.96
CA ALA A 284 -6.43 -21.24 -15.66
C ALA A 284 -5.02 -21.56 -16.17
N CYS A 285 -4.49 -22.74 -15.87
CA CYS A 285 -3.16 -23.15 -16.32
C CYS A 285 -3.24 -24.24 -17.36
N ALA A 286 -2.26 -24.26 -18.28
CA ALA A 286 -2.07 -25.40 -19.16
C ALA A 286 -1.66 -26.60 -18.30
N THR A 287 -2.32 -27.73 -18.48
CA THR A 287 -2.08 -28.97 -17.77
C THR A 287 -1.72 -30.06 -18.76
N CYS A 288 -0.53 -30.64 -18.63
CA CYS A 288 -0.10 -31.76 -19.47
C CYS A 288 1.11 -32.49 -18.86
N ASN A 289 1.36 -33.70 -19.34
CA ASN A 289 2.59 -34.45 -19.10
C ASN A 289 3.08 -35.03 -20.41
N SER A 290 4.37 -34.87 -20.73
CA SER A 290 4.96 -35.30 -22.00
C SER A 290 5.01 -36.81 -22.20
N THR A 291 4.83 -37.63 -21.16
CA THR A 291 4.67 -39.08 -21.31
C THR A 291 3.32 -39.48 -21.88
N SER A 292 2.29 -38.68 -21.60
CA SER A 292 0.91 -38.94 -22.04
C SER A 292 0.48 -38.06 -23.22
N ASP A 293 1.11 -36.90 -23.39
CA ASP A 293 0.78 -35.94 -24.43
C ASP A 293 2.04 -35.44 -25.14
N ALA A 294 2.24 -35.90 -26.37
CA ALA A 294 3.37 -35.50 -27.22
C ALA A 294 3.40 -33.98 -27.50
N ASN A 295 2.26 -33.29 -27.41
CA ASN A 295 2.16 -31.86 -27.63
C ASN A 295 2.55 -31.03 -26.41
N CYS A 296 2.69 -31.65 -25.23
CA CYS A 296 3.00 -30.98 -23.97
C CYS A 296 4.26 -30.10 -24.05
N ARG A 297 5.28 -30.63 -24.74
CA ARG A 297 6.54 -29.92 -25.00
C ARG A 297 6.38 -28.81 -26.05
N GLY A 298 5.57 -29.06 -27.06
CA GLY A 298 5.30 -28.14 -28.15
C GLY A 298 4.30 -27.03 -27.84
N GLY A 299 3.68 -26.98 -26.66
CA GLY A 299 2.75 -25.90 -26.27
C GLY A 299 1.48 -25.76 -27.12
N ASN A 300 1.20 -26.75 -27.97
CA ASN A 300 0.12 -26.72 -28.96
C ASN A 300 -1.09 -27.48 -28.44
N ALA A 301 -2.28 -26.89 -28.56
CA ALA A 301 -3.57 -27.51 -28.21
C ALA A 301 -3.61 -28.15 -26.80
N LEU A 302 -2.89 -27.55 -25.82
CA LEU A 302 -2.86 -28.06 -24.45
C LEU A 302 -4.21 -27.87 -23.75
N SER A 303 -4.59 -28.84 -22.91
CA SER A 303 -5.75 -28.71 -22.04
C SER A 303 -5.51 -27.66 -20.96
N SER A 304 -6.34 -26.62 -20.96
CA SER A 304 -6.37 -25.62 -19.89
C SER A 304 -7.30 -26.08 -18.77
N LYS A 305 -6.86 -25.95 -17.52
CA LYS A 305 -7.68 -26.26 -16.34
C LYS A 305 -7.72 -25.04 -15.44
N GLN A 306 -8.93 -24.65 -15.03
CA GLN A 306 -9.12 -23.65 -13.99
C GLN A 306 -8.54 -24.18 -12.69
N CYS A 307 -7.62 -23.42 -12.11
CA CYS A 307 -6.93 -23.82 -10.90
C CYS A 307 -7.83 -23.63 -9.67
N VAL A 308 -7.51 -24.37 -8.60
CA VAL A 308 -8.24 -24.28 -7.33
C VAL A 308 -7.87 -22.99 -6.60
N ASP A 309 -8.77 -22.52 -5.74
CA ASP A 309 -8.53 -21.40 -4.84
C ASP A 309 -7.22 -21.63 -4.04
N GLY A 310 -6.38 -20.59 -3.94
CA GLY A 310 -5.06 -20.68 -3.30
C GLY A 310 -3.92 -21.08 -4.24
N THR A 311 -4.20 -21.27 -5.54
CA THR A 311 -3.16 -21.39 -6.55
C THR A 311 -2.40 -20.07 -6.69
N ASN A 312 -1.07 -20.14 -6.63
CA ASN A 312 -0.20 -18.99 -6.67
C ASN A 312 0.41 -18.76 -8.06
N ALA A 313 0.57 -19.80 -8.88
CA ALA A 313 1.16 -19.70 -10.22
C ALA A 313 0.75 -20.87 -11.11
N CYS A 314 0.98 -20.73 -12.41
CA CYS A 314 1.14 -21.87 -13.28
C CYS A 314 2.59 -22.32 -13.30
N PHE A 315 2.86 -23.62 -13.37
CA PHE A 315 4.21 -24.17 -13.48
C PHE A 315 4.46 -24.90 -14.80
N SER A 316 5.72 -24.95 -15.20
CA SER A 316 6.29 -25.88 -16.17
C SER A 316 7.55 -26.50 -15.57
N CYS A 317 7.58 -27.81 -15.39
CA CYS A 317 8.73 -28.52 -14.85
C CYS A 317 9.34 -29.46 -15.87
N GLU A 318 10.67 -29.45 -15.96
CA GLU A 318 11.46 -30.30 -16.84
C GLU A 318 12.46 -31.12 -16.03
N GLN A 319 12.49 -32.42 -16.29
CA GLN A 319 13.51 -33.36 -15.81
C GLN A 319 13.99 -34.17 -17.01
N ASP A 320 15.24 -33.97 -17.42
CA ASP A 320 15.80 -34.53 -18.66
C ASP A 320 14.92 -34.25 -19.91
N THR A 321 14.17 -35.26 -20.37
CA THR A 321 13.24 -35.15 -21.51
C THR A 321 11.77 -35.08 -21.10
N LEU A 322 11.47 -35.34 -19.82
CA LEU A 322 10.13 -35.28 -19.25
C LEU A 322 9.73 -33.83 -18.98
N LEU A 323 8.54 -33.44 -19.41
CA LEU A 323 7.97 -32.13 -19.16
C LEU A 323 6.54 -32.27 -18.61
N ARG A 324 6.24 -31.58 -17.52
CA ARG A 324 4.88 -31.48 -16.97
C ARG A 324 4.50 -30.04 -16.68
N ARG A 325 3.20 -29.74 -16.81
CA ARG A 325 2.63 -28.41 -16.62
C ARG A 325 1.40 -28.48 -15.72
N GLY A 326 1.15 -27.45 -14.93
CA GLY A 326 -0.08 -27.36 -14.15
C GLY A 326 -0.15 -26.14 -13.24
N CYS A 327 -1.00 -26.24 -12.22
CA CYS A 327 -1.21 -25.23 -11.19
C CYS A 327 -0.27 -25.48 -10.01
N ALA A 328 0.39 -24.44 -9.51
CA ALA A 328 1.26 -24.47 -8.34
C ALA A 328 0.65 -23.59 -7.23
N ASP A 329 0.42 -24.20 -6.08
CA ASP A 329 0.05 -23.50 -4.85
C ASP A 329 1.31 -23.11 -4.03
N ALA A 330 1.11 -22.68 -2.78
CA ALA A 330 2.20 -22.29 -1.88
C ALA A 330 3.09 -23.46 -1.43
N SER A 331 2.54 -24.67 -1.41
CA SER A 331 3.23 -25.91 -1.02
C SER A 331 3.92 -26.60 -2.20
N PHE A 332 3.84 -26.00 -3.39
CA PHE A 332 4.39 -26.58 -4.59
C PHE A 332 5.91 -26.78 -4.48
N VAL A 333 6.31 -28.04 -4.64
CA VAL A 333 7.71 -28.46 -4.72
C VAL A 333 7.95 -29.21 -6.04
N PRO A 334 9.13 -29.06 -6.66
CA PRO A 334 9.58 -29.95 -7.72
C PRO A 334 9.54 -31.41 -7.24
N GLY A 335 9.11 -32.31 -8.11
CA GLY A 335 8.75 -33.70 -7.83
C GLY A 335 9.92 -34.68 -7.71
N GLY A 336 11.17 -34.24 -7.67
CA GLY A 336 12.34 -35.11 -7.45
C GLY A 336 13.70 -34.43 -7.67
N GLU A 337 14.78 -35.13 -7.33
CA GLU A 337 16.16 -34.69 -7.60
C GLU A 337 16.38 -34.50 -9.11
N GLY A 338 16.81 -33.30 -9.51
CA GLY A 338 17.10 -32.94 -10.90
C GLY A 338 15.92 -32.39 -11.72
N GLU A 339 14.70 -32.30 -11.15
CA GLU A 339 13.60 -31.59 -11.81
C GLU A 339 13.70 -30.07 -11.59
N THR A 340 13.68 -29.32 -12.68
CA THR A 340 13.71 -27.85 -12.67
C THR A 340 12.34 -27.31 -13.05
N CYS A 341 11.78 -26.47 -12.18
CA CYS A 341 10.44 -25.91 -12.36
C CYS A 341 10.50 -24.40 -12.57
N GLN A 342 9.65 -23.94 -13.47
CA GLN A 342 9.44 -22.52 -13.73
C GLN A 342 8.00 -22.16 -13.50
N LEU A 343 7.82 -21.03 -12.84
CA LEU A 343 6.52 -20.51 -12.44
C LEU A 343 6.23 -19.24 -13.23
N CYS A 344 5.00 -19.10 -13.68
CA CYS A 344 4.51 -17.89 -14.31
C CYS A 344 3.13 -17.53 -13.75
N ARG A 345 2.77 -16.25 -13.85
CA ARG A 345 1.50 -15.71 -13.35
C ARG A 345 0.85 -14.72 -14.32
N SER A 346 1.43 -14.53 -15.49
CA SER A 346 1.07 -13.47 -16.45
C SER A 346 -0.26 -13.72 -17.19
N GLY A 347 -1.25 -14.34 -16.54
CA GLY A 347 -2.55 -14.66 -17.12
C GLY A 347 -2.76 -16.15 -17.43
N ASP A 348 -3.94 -16.46 -17.95
CA ASP A 348 -4.36 -17.81 -18.27
C ASP A 348 -3.41 -18.48 -19.25
N ASN A 349 -3.03 -19.72 -18.94
CA ASN A 349 -2.11 -20.52 -19.72
C ASN A 349 -0.77 -19.81 -19.95
N CYS A 350 -0.31 -18.96 -19.03
CA CYS A 350 1.04 -18.37 -19.12
C CYS A 350 2.12 -19.46 -19.23
N ASN A 351 1.84 -20.65 -18.68
CA ASN A 351 2.72 -21.81 -18.73
C ASN A 351 2.49 -22.64 -19.98
N ARG A 352 1.78 -22.14 -21.01
CA ARG A 352 1.62 -22.83 -22.29
C ARG A 352 2.96 -23.11 -22.95
N TRP A 353 3.90 -22.19 -22.78
CA TRP A 353 5.28 -22.28 -23.24
C TRP A 353 6.18 -22.45 -22.00
N SER A 354 7.10 -23.44 -21.99
CA SER A 354 8.16 -23.48 -20.98
C SER A 354 9.13 -22.33 -21.24
N VAL A 355 9.86 -21.84 -20.24
CA VAL A 355 10.88 -20.79 -20.46
C VAL A 355 12.21 -21.52 -20.56
N ARG A 356 12.64 -21.96 -21.75
CA ARG A 356 13.95 -22.65 -21.85
C ARG A 356 15.03 -21.71 -21.27
N THR A 357 15.78 -22.13 -20.27
CA THR A 357 16.94 -21.34 -19.78
C THR A 357 18.23 -21.89 -20.37
N CYS A 358 19.11 -21.03 -20.87
CA CYS A 358 20.41 -21.39 -21.46
C CYS A 358 21.55 -20.57 -20.84
N TYR A 359 22.78 -21.10 -20.87
CA TYR A 359 23.95 -20.29 -20.56
C TYR A 359 24.15 -19.24 -21.65
N ARG A 360 24.42 -18.01 -21.22
CA ARG A 360 24.68 -16.86 -22.09
C ARG A 360 26.08 -16.34 -21.80
N CYS A 361 26.93 -16.34 -22.82
CA CYS A 361 28.27 -15.78 -22.71
C CYS A 361 28.84 -15.47 -24.09
N ASN A 362 29.85 -14.59 -24.10
CA ASN A 362 30.65 -14.27 -25.28
C ASN A 362 32.13 -14.18 -24.87
N SER A 363 32.97 -15.04 -25.44
CA SER A 363 34.40 -15.11 -25.08
C SER A 363 35.23 -13.88 -25.50
N LEU A 364 34.66 -12.89 -26.20
CA LEU A 364 35.31 -11.59 -26.45
C LEU A 364 35.02 -10.54 -25.37
N GLU A 365 33.89 -10.67 -24.66
CA GLU A 365 33.34 -9.63 -23.80
C GLU A 365 33.63 -9.88 -22.32
N SER A 366 34.82 -10.42 -21.99
CA SER A 366 35.34 -10.71 -20.65
C SER A 366 34.91 -12.03 -19.96
N ASP A 367 34.20 -12.93 -20.64
CA ASP A 367 34.01 -14.31 -20.16
C ASP A 367 35.12 -15.25 -20.67
N GLU A 368 36.24 -15.31 -19.95
CA GLU A 368 37.37 -16.21 -20.28
C GLU A 368 36.93 -17.69 -20.30
N ASP A 369 35.92 -18.05 -19.50
CA ASP A 369 35.42 -19.43 -19.38
C ASP A 369 34.30 -19.77 -20.38
N CYS A 370 33.85 -18.83 -21.22
CA CYS A 370 32.74 -19.10 -22.15
C CYS A 370 33.04 -20.23 -23.16
N ALA A 371 34.30 -20.35 -23.57
CA ALA A 371 34.71 -21.39 -24.52
C ALA A 371 34.75 -22.78 -23.87
N GLN A 372 35.38 -22.89 -22.70
CA GLN A 372 35.67 -24.17 -22.05
C GLN A 372 34.58 -24.64 -21.08
N MET A 373 33.82 -23.71 -20.48
CA MET A 373 32.79 -23.99 -19.48
C MET A 373 33.34 -24.84 -18.31
N LEU A 374 34.55 -24.51 -17.82
CA LEU A 374 35.18 -25.19 -16.68
C LEU A 374 34.43 -24.93 -15.36
N ASN A 375 33.76 -23.78 -15.24
CA ASN A 375 32.93 -23.40 -14.11
C ASN A 375 31.56 -22.85 -14.57
N PRO A 376 30.66 -23.72 -15.07
CA PRO A 376 29.36 -23.32 -15.59
C PRO A 376 28.50 -22.56 -14.58
N ASN A 377 28.67 -22.85 -13.28
CA ASN A 377 27.88 -22.23 -12.20
C ASN A 377 28.20 -20.74 -12.01
N ALA A 378 29.32 -20.26 -12.53
CA ALA A 378 29.69 -18.85 -12.50
C ALA A 378 29.22 -18.08 -13.76
N MET A 379 28.62 -18.77 -14.73
CA MET A 379 28.21 -18.18 -16.01
C MET A 379 26.84 -17.51 -15.93
N SER A 380 26.65 -16.47 -16.74
CA SER A 380 25.36 -15.81 -16.87
C SER A 380 24.35 -16.71 -17.61
N VAL A 381 23.07 -16.58 -17.27
CA VAL A 381 21.97 -17.38 -17.85
C VAL A 381 20.90 -16.47 -18.44
N SER A 382 20.30 -16.88 -19.56
CA SER A 382 19.15 -16.20 -20.19
C SER A 382 17.95 -17.12 -20.33
N ASN A 383 16.76 -16.54 -20.19
CA ASN A 383 15.49 -17.18 -20.45
C ASN A 383 15.11 -16.96 -21.91
N CYS A 384 15.02 -18.04 -22.67
CA CYS A 384 14.71 -18.00 -24.08
C CYS A 384 13.31 -17.49 -24.35
N SER A 385 13.18 -16.83 -25.49
CA SER A 385 11.92 -16.27 -25.99
C SER A 385 10.85 -17.34 -26.24
N HIS A 386 11.25 -18.58 -26.54
CA HIS A 386 10.33 -19.70 -26.76
C HIS A 386 10.73 -20.98 -26.00
N ALA A 387 9.71 -21.73 -25.60
CA ALA A 387 9.80 -23.04 -24.94
C ALA A 387 10.53 -24.12 -25.69
N THR A 388 10.27 -24.15 -26.99
CA THR A 388 10.81 -25.13 -27.93
C THR A 388 12.13 -24.65 -28.53
N GLU A 389 12.60 -23.48 -28.11
CA GLU A 389 13.91 -22.97 -28.47
C GLU A 389 14.97 -23.90 -27.90
N LEU A 390 16.02 -24.11 -28.70
CA LEU A 390 17.17 -24.92 -28.30
C LEU A 390 18.21 -24.01 -27.66
N CYS A 391 18.91 -24.53 -26.65
CA CYS A 391 20.15 -23.89 -26.25
C CYS A 391 21.21 -24.17 -27.31
N VAL A 392 22.01 -23.15 -27.58
CA VAL A 392 23.01 -23.21 -28.63
C VAL A 392 24.36 -22.74 -28.14
N SER A 393 25.40 -23.26 -28.79
CA SER A 393 26.77 -22.79 -28.69
C SER A 393 27.42 -22.88 -30.06
N THR A 394 28.02 -21.79 -30.53
CA THR A 394 28.75 -21.76 -31.80
C THR A 394 30.06 -20.99 -31.67
N VAL A 395 30.90 -21.10 -32.69
CA VAL A 395 32.15 -20.37 -32.82
C VAL A 395 32.02 -19.42 -34.00
N ILE A 396 32.20 -18.13 -33.74
CA ILE A 396 32.10 -17.08 -34.75
C ILE A 396 33.52 -16.60 -35.10
N SER A 397 33.80 -16.57 -36.41
CA SER A 397 35.04 -16.01 -36.96
C SER A 397 34.75 -14.72 -37.71
N ARG A 398 35.19 -13.57 -37.19
CA ARG A 398 35.14 -12.27 -37.90
C ARG A 398 36.48 -11.56 -37.77
N LEU A 399 36.98 -10.99 -38.88
CA LEU A 399 38.16 -10.12 -38.93
C LEU A 399 39.41 -10.71 -38.22
N GLN A 400 39.70 -12.00 -38.42
CA GLN A 400 40.83 -12.73 -37.82
C GLN A 400 40.73 -13.03 -36.31
N MET A 401 39.58 -12.81 -35.67
CA MET A 401 39.32 -13.24 -34.29
C MET A 401 38.24 -14.33 -34.25
N VAL A 402 38.53 -15.40 -33.52
CA VAL A 402 37.64 -16.55 -33.31
C VAL A 402 37.17 -16.54 -31.87
N HIS A 403 35.86 -16.57 -31.64
CA HIS A 403 35.28 -16.52 -30.30
C HIS A 403 34.05 -17.42 -30.19
N THR A 404 33.77 -17.86 -28.97
CA THR A 404 32.63 -18.72 -28.66
C THR A 404 31.48 -17.87 -28.13
N VAL A 405 30.27 -18.15 -28.63
CA VAL A 405 29.03 -17.53 -28.16
C VAL A 405 28.06 -18.63 -27.77
N ARG A 406 27.42 -18.45 -26.61
CA ARG A 406 26.40 -19.34 -26.07
C ARG A 406 25.13 -18.53 -25.77
N GLY A 407 23.97 -19.14 -25.99
CA GLY A 407 22.69 -18.50 -25.68
C GLY A 407 21.51 -19.32 -26.18
N CYS A 408 20.37 -18.67 -26.27
CA CYS A 408 19.18 -19.22 -26.91
C CYS A 408 19.30 -19.12 -28.45
N ALA A 409 18.69 -20.05 -29.20
CA ALA A 409 18.83 -20.10 -30.66
C ALA A 409 18.41 -18.80 -31.40
N GLY A 410 17.44 -18.06 -30.88
CA GLY A 410 16.97 -16.77 -31.38
C GLY A 410 17.82 -15.58 -30.91
N GLU A 411 18.59 -15.75 -29.84
CA GLU A 411 19.60 -14.77 -29.38
C GLU A 411 20.93 -14.91 -30.14
N VAL A 412 21.20 -16.09 -30.71
CA VAL A 412 22.43 -16.40 -31.46
C VAL A 412 22.07 -16.83 -32.89
N PRO A 413 21.66 -15.87 -33.76
CA PRO A 413 21.19 -16.17 -35.11
C PRO A 413 22.25 -16.81 -36.01
N GLU A 414 23.54 -16.66 -35.68
CA GLU A 414 24.65 -17.30 -36.38
C GLU A 414 24.63 -18.83 -36.25
N CYS A 415 24.04 -19.37 -35.19
CA CYS A 415 23.97 -20.81 -34.93
C CYS A 415 22.79 -21.45 -35.68
N THR A 416 22.96 -21.71 -36.98
CA THR A 416 21.93 -22.33 -37.81
C THR A 416 22.01 -23.86 -37.82
N ALA A 417 20.93 -24.54 -38.22
CA ALA A 417 20.90 -26.01 -38.33
C ALA A 417 21.94 -26.59 -39.30
N ASN A 418 22.41 -25.78 -40.25
CA ASN A 418 23.35 -26.19 -41.28
C ASN A 418 24.80 -25.73 -40.98
N ASP A 419 25.01 -24.98 -39.91
CA ASP A 419 26.34 -24.54 -39.52
C ASP A 419 27.08 -25.71 -38.83
N PRO A 420 28.19 -26.22 -39.40
CA PRO A 420 28.93 -27.34 -38.83
C PRO A 420 29.59 -27.03 -37.48
N TYR A 421 29.69 -25.75 -37.10
CA TYR A 421 30.26 -25.34 -35.80
C TYR A 421 29.19 -25.06 -34.74
N CYS A 422 27.91 -25.05 -35.14
CA CYS A 422 26.77 -24.85 -34.27
C CYS A 422 26.39 -26.16 -33.55
N VAL A 423 26.51 -26.17 -32.23
CA VAL A 423 25.98 -27.23 -31.38
C VAL A 423 24.64 -26.77 -30.83
N ARG A 424 23.61 -27.57 -31.05
CA ARG A 424 22.25 -27.33 -30.56
C ARG A 424 21.87 -28.47 -29.64
N CYS A 425 21.37 -28.14 -28.46
CA CYS A 425 20.95 -29.15 -27.50
C CYS A 425 19.53 -28.86 -27.00
N ASN A 426 18.83 -29.94 -26.69
CA ASN A 426 17.46 -29.91 -26.21
C ASN A 426 17.46 -30.19 -24.71
N GLY A 427 17.28 -29.16 -23.91
CA GLY A 427 17.38 -29.22 -22.45
C GLY A 427 17.69 -27.83 -21.91
N SER A 428 17.28 -27.51 -20.68
CA SER A 428 17.76 -26.29 -20.03
C SER A 428 19.21 -26.43 -19.62
N LEU A 429 19.98 -25.35 -19.76
CA LEU A 429 21.39 -25.28 -19.41
C LEU A 429 22.26 -26.38 -20.08
N CYS A 430 21.78 -26.99 -21.17
CA CYS A 430 22.47 -28.09 -21.83
C CYS A 430 23.66 -27.62 -22.69
N ASN A 431 23.75 -26.32 -22.98
CA ASN A 431 24.80 -25.74 -23.81
C ASN A 431 26.11 -25.53 -23.03
N VAL A 432 26.47 -26.49 -22.16
CA VAL A 432 27.79 -26.62 -21.53
C VAL A 432 28.79 -27.35 -22.41
N ALA A 433 28.30 -28.20 -23.33
CA ALA A 433 29.17 -29.02 -24.16
C ALA A 433 30.22 -28.16 -24.92
N PRO A 434 31.48 -28.62 -25.02
CA PRO A 434 32.49 -27.93 -25.82
C PRO A 434 32.07 -27.91 -27.29
N THR A 435 32.39 -26.81 -27.98
CA THR A 435 32.08 -26.70 -29.41
C THR A 435 32.93 -27.69 -30.21
N LEU A 436 32.43 -28.12 -31.37
CA LEU A 436 33.18 -29.04 -32.25
C LEU A 436 34.57 -28.48 -32.61
N TRP A 437 34.70 -27.15 -32.74
CA TRP A 437 35.98 -26.48 -32.96
C TRP A 437 36.95 -26.64 -31.78
N ALA A 438 36.49 -26.48 -30.53
CA ALA A 438 37.32 -26.70 -29.35
C ALA A 438 37.84 -28.15 -29.28
N THR A 439 36.96 -29.12 -29.57
CA THR A 439 37.36 -30.54 -29.61
C THR A 439 38.37 -30.84 -30.73
N GLN A 440 38.24 -30.20 -31.89
CA GLN A 440 39.20 -30.34 -32.99
C GLN A 440 40.55 -29.69 -32.66
N GLN A 441 40.57 -28.54 -31.99
CA GLN A 441 41.82 -27.90 -31.57
C GLN A 441 42.56 -28.75 -30.55
N GLU A 442 41.88 -29.27 -29.53
CA GLU A 442 42.49 -30.17 -28.54
C GLU A 442 43.09 -31.41 -29.22
N ALA A 443 42.38 -32.02 -30.16
CA ALA A 443 42.89 -33.16 -30.93
C ALA A 443 44.14 -32.81 -31.75
N LEU A 444 44.17 -31.63 -32.37
CA LEU A 444 45.31 -31.15 -33.16
C LEU A 444 46.52 -30.82 -32.26
N GLN A 445 46.26 -30.26 -31.08
CA GLN A 445 47.27 -29.93 -30.08
C GLN A 445 47.88 -31.20 -29.48
N LEU A 446 47.06 -32.23 -29.21
CA LEU A 446 47.52 -33.56 -28.80
C LEU A 446 48.37 -34.23 -29.89
N GLN A 447 47.96 -34.12 -31.16
CA GLN A 447 48.74 -34.62 -32.30
C GLN A 447 50.09 -33.91 -32.46
N LEU A 448 50.13 -32.58 -32.25
CA LEU A 448 51.36 -31.79 -32.24
C LEU A 448 52.28 -32.20 -31.08
N GLN A 449 51.74 -32.41 -29.88
CA GLN A 449 52.50 -32.89 -28.73
C GLN A 449 53.06 -34.30 -28.97
N LEU A 450 52.28 -35.22 -29.54
CA LEU A 450 52.74 -36.55 -29.95
C LEU A 450 53.82 -36.50 -31.03
N ARG A 451 53.72 -35.60 -32.01
CA ARG A 451 54.76 -35.37 -33.03
C ARG A 451 56.05 -34.79 -32.43
N LEU A 452 55.95 -33.90 -31.44
CA LEU A 452 57.10 -33.36 -30.72
C LEU A 452 57.75 -34.41 -29.80
N ALA A 453 56.96 -35.29 -29.19
CA ALA A 453 57.46 -36.40 -28.37
C ALA A 453 58.15 -37.49 -29.22
N THR A 454 57.72 -37.69 -30.46
CA THR A 454 58.30 -38.67 -31.40
C THR A 454 59.44 -38.11 -32.25
N THR A 455 59.71 -36.79 -32.22
CA THR A 455 60.88 -36.23 -32.92
C THR A 455 62.19 -36.72 -32.28
N PRO A 456 63.08 -37.38 -33.04
CA PRO A 456 64.31 -37.93 -32.48
C PRO A 456 65.21 -36.81 -31.97
N THR A 457 65.69 -36.98 -30.75
CA THR A 457 66.56 -36.02 -30.06
C THR A 457 67.86 -35.80 -30.84
N ARG A 458 68.55 -34.68 -30.61
CA ARG A 458 69.81 -34.32 -31.30
C ARG A 458 70.88 -35.43 -31.21
N ARG A 459 70.90 -36.19 -30.11
CA ARG A 459 71.74 -37.39 -29.91
C ARG A 459 71.32 -38.56 -30.81
N GLN A 460 70.02 -38.85 -30.94
CA GLN A 460 69.52 -39.90 -31.82
C GLN A 460 69.75 -39.57 -33.30
N ARG A 461 69.61 -38.30 -33.69
CA ARG A 461 69.96 -37.84 -35.06
C ARG A 461 71.46 -37.97 -35.36
N GLN A 462 72.33 -37.77 -34.37
CA GLN A 462 73.78 -37.98 -34.51
C GLN A 462 74.14 -39.47 -34.64
N GLN A 463 73.51 -40.35 -33.87
CA GLN A 463 73.70 -41.81 -34.01
C GLN A 463 73.19 -42.35 -35.34
N GLN A 464 72.05 -41.87 -35.85
CA GLN A 464 71.56 -42.23 -37.19
C GLN A 464 72.49 -41.72 -38.29
N ARG A 465 73.03 -40.49 -38.17
CA ARG A 465 74.03 -39.97 -39.13
C ARG A 465 75.36 -40.73 -39.07
N GLN A 466 75.78 -41.22 -37.90
CA GLN A 466 76.96 -42.09 -37.78
C GLN A 466 76.74 -43.46 -38.41
N ARG A 467 75.57 -44.09 -38.20
CA ARG A 467 75.21 -45.35 -38.86
C ARG A 467 75.09 -45.21 -40.38
N GLN A 468 74.56 -44.10 -40.88
CA GLN A 468 74.55 -43.83 -42.32
C GLN A 468 75.96 -43.57 -42.86
N ARG A 469 76.82 -42.79 -42.19
CA ARG A 469 78.21 -42.56 -42.66
C ARG A 469 79.08 -43.81 -42.70
N SER A 470 78.81 -44.82 -41.87
CA SER A 470 79.53 -46.12 -41.92
C SER A 470 79.07 -47.05 -43.07
N GLN A 471 78.00 -46.73 -43.79
CA GLN A 471 77.54 -47.50 -44.96
C GLN A 471 77.98 -46.90 -46.31
N TRP A 472 78.62 -45.73 -46.32
CA TRP A 472 79.02 -45.03 -47.54
C TRP A 472 80.33 -45.46 -48.25
N PRO A 473 81.18 -46.39 -47.75
CA PRO A 473 82.23 -46.97 -48.59
C PRO A 473 81.86 -48.31 -49.25
N MET A 474 80.71 -48.93 -48.99
CA MET A 474 80.34 -50.19 -49.66
C MET A 474 79.45 -50.03 -50.91
N GLN A 475 78.77 -48.89 -51.10
CA GLN A 475 77.89 -48.70 -52.28
C GLN A 475 78.53 -47.92 -53.44
N LEU A 476 79.77 -47.43 -53.28
CA LEU A 476 80.52 -46.75 -54.34
C LEU A 476 81.46 -47.69 -55.13
N LEU A 477 81.67 -48.92 -54.65
CA LEU A 477 82.40 -49.97 -55.39
C LEU A 477 81.51 -50.70 -56.41
N ASP A 478 80.20 -50.82 -56.16
CA ASP A 478 79.25 -51.46 -57.09
C ASP A 478 78.83 -50.58 -58.28
N TYR A 479 79.08 -49.27 -58.23
CA TYR A 479 78.72 -48.32 -59.30
C TYR A 479 79.86 -47.99 -60.28
N LEU A 480 81.11 -48.36 -59.98
CA LEU A 480 82.28 -48.00 -60.80
C LEU A 480 82.91 -49.20 -61.55
N TRP A 481 82.50 -50.45 -61.29
CA TRP A 481 82.92 -51.63 -62.06
C TRP A 481 81.79 -52.66 -62.22
N PRO A 482 80.95 -52.56 -63.28
CA PRO A 482 79.86 -53.53 -63.48
C PRO A 482 80.29 -54.87 -64.10
N ASN A 483 81.55 -55.06 -64.53
CA ASN A 483 81.96 -56.29 -65.23
C ASN A 483 83.44 -56.63 -65.00
N LEU A 484 83.72 -57.27 -63.88
CA LEU A 484 84.86 -58.17 -63.70
C LEU A 484 84.37 -59.33 -62.83
N LEU A 485 83.81 -60.35 -63.48
CA LEU A 485 83.77 -61.78 -63.11
C LEU A 485 82.64 -62.47 -63.90
N SER A 486 82.89 -62.67 -65.20
CA SER A 486 82.27 -63.77 -65.96
C SER A 486 83.33 -64.84 -66.14
N ASN A 487 83.45 -65.71 -65.14
CA ASN A 487 83.75 -67.13 -65.24
C ASN A 487 83.54 -67.78 -63.88
#